data_AF-A0A7K1UPD7-F1
#
_entry.id   AF-A0A7K1UPD7-F1
#
_cell.length_a   1.000
_cell.length_b   1.000
_cell.length_c   1.000
_cell.angle_alpha   90.00
_cell.angle_beta   90.00
_cell.angle_gamma   90.00
#
_symmetry.space_group_name_H-M   'P 1'
#
loop_
_entity.id
_entity.type
_entity.pdbx_description
1 polymer ?
#
loop_
_entity_poly.entity_id
_entity_poly.type
_entity_poly.pdbx_seq_one_letter_code
_entity_poly.pdbx_strand_id
1 'polypeptide(L)'
;MRVRTIAATAAACTGIALAGSAVAGTASAATPFLIPQAGAAGVELSPGETQALANSPIPALIDRYGPRDMVSVDLESDSTLPQTGDAVYADMPSIVGEAASHPDGEVALALVPEGLVVLQVW
;
A
#
# COMPACT_ATOMS: atom_id res chain seq x y z
N MET A 1 -27.56 -3.06 -38.55
CA MET A 1 -28.29 -3.74 -37.45
C MET A 1 -27.40 -3.82 -36.22
N ARG A 2 -27.87 -3.22 -35.12
CA ARG A 2 -27.70 -3.60 -33.69
C ARG A 2 -26.29 -3.76 -33.09
N VAL A 3 -25.98 -2.78 -32.23
CA VAL A 3 -25.04 -2.80 -31.10
C VAL A 3 -25.17 -4.10 -30.28
N ARG A 4 -24.04 -4.66 -29.85
CA ARG A 4 -23.95 -5.56 -28.69
C ARG A 4 -22.84 -5.09 -27.77
N THR A 5 -23.23 -4.24 -26.82
CA THR A 5 -22.49 -3.93 -25.61
C THR A 5 -22.25 -5.24 -24.85
N ILE A 6 -20.98 -5.64 -24.70
CA ILE A 6 -20.61 -6.69 -23.76
C ILE A 6 -20.50 -6.02 -22.40
N ALA A 7 -21.57 -6.10 -21.63
CA ALA A 7 -21.54 -5.83 -20.19
C ALA A 7 -20.62 -6.88 -19.56
N ALA A 8 -19.43 -6.45 -19.12
CA ALA A 8 -18.56 -7.27 -18.30
C ALA A 8 -19.13 -7.33 -16.87
N THR A 9 -20.09 -8.22 -16.66
CA THR A 9 -20.43 -8.71 -15.33
C THR A 9 -19.29 -9.57 -14.82
N ALA A 10 -18.38 -8.98 -14.04
CA ALA A 10 -17.56 -9.69 -13.08
C ALA A 10 -18.14 -9.42 -11.69
N ALA A 11 -19.15 -10.20 -11.35
CA ALA A 11 -19.64 -10.30 -9.98
C ALA A 11 -18.65 -11.16 -9.16
N ALA A 12 -18.53 -10.81 -7.88
CA ALA A 12 -17.91 -11.56 -6.78
C ALA A 12 -16.41 -11.36 -6.52
N CYS A 13 -16.05 -10.17 -6.01
CA CYS A 13 -15.17 -10.05 -4.84
C CYS A 13 -15.79 -9.00 -3.91
N THR A 14 -16.33 -9.47 -2.80
CA THR A 14 -17.03 -8.68 -1.80
C THR A 14 -16.02 -7.90 -0.97
N GLY A 15 -15.95 -6.57 -1.17
CA GLY A 15 -15.55 -5.60 -0.15
C GLY A 15 -14.06 -5.48 0.19
N ILE A 16 -13.32 -4.71 -0.61
CA ILE A 16 -12.82 -3.37 -0.26
C ILE A 16 -12.69 -2.65 -1.59
N ALA A 17 -13.67 -1.80 -1.92
CA ALA A 17 -13.42 -0.76 -2.89
C ALA A 17 -12.48 0.22 -2.20
N LEU A 18 -11.20 0.23 -2.58
CA LEU A 18 -10.37 1.43 -2.43
C LEU A 18 -11.07 2.50 -3.28
N ALA A 19 -12.06 3.14 -2.68
CA ALA A 19 -12.84 4.20 -3.31
C ALA A 19 -11.84 5.29 -3.67
N GLY A 20 -11.54 5.38 -4.97
CA GLY A 20 -10.67 6.40 -5.52
C GLY A 20 -11.21 7.77 -5.15
N SER A 21 -10.61 8.40 -4.14
CA SER A 21 -10.61 9.84 -4.01
C SER A 21 -9.60 10.38 -5.02
N ALA A 22 -10.04 10.48 -6.27
CA ALA A 22 -9.41 11.37 -7.23
C ALA A 22 -9.64 12.80 -6.74
N VAL A 23 -8.75 13.29 -5.87
CA VAL A 23 -8.62 14.72 -5.60
C VAL A 23 -7.88 15.29 -6.80
N ALA A 24 -8.57 16.12 -7.57
CA ALA A 24 -8.01 16.79 -8.75
C ALA A 24 -6.85 17.71 -8.34
N GLY A 25 -5.63 17.19 -8.44
CA GLY A 25 -4.37 17.92 -8.40
C GLY A 25 -3.37 17.13 -9.22
N THR A 26 -2.72 17.77 -10.19
CA THR A 26 -1.70 17.15 -11.05
C THR A 26 -0.47 16.77 -10.23
N ALA A 27 -0.46 15.58 -9.64
CA ALA A 27 0.71 14.89 -9.10
C ALA A 27 0.41 13.38 -9.25
N SER A 28 1.41 12.61 -9.69
CA SER A 28 1.27 11.20 -10.08
C SER A 28 0.31 10.43 -9.17
N ALA A 29 -0.73 9.83 -9.74
CA ALA A 29 -1.64 8.97 -9.00
C ALA A 29 -0.94 7.63 -8.78
N ALA A 30 -0.84 7.21 -7.53
CA ALA A 30 -0.33 5.93 -7.05
C ALA A 30 -0.36 4.84 -8.13
N THR A 31 0.80 4.26 -8.45
CA THR A 31 0.97 3.38 -9.59
C THR A 31 0.40 2.00 -9.27
N PRO A 32 -0.73 1.57 -9.88
CA PRO A 32 -1.31 0.28 -9.56
C PRO A 32 -0.50 -0.86 -10.18
N PHE A 33 -0.40 -1.98 -9.47
CA PHE A 33 0.20 -3.22 -9.99
C PHE A 33 -0.62 -4.46 -9.62
N LEU A 34 -0.42 -5.53 -10.38
CA LEU A 34 -0.99 -6.85 -10.12
C LEU A 34 0.09 -7.92 -10.23
N ILE A 35 0.07 -8.88 -9.31
CA ILE A 35 0.91 -10.07 -9.34
C ILE A 35 -0.04 -11.29 -9.34
N PRO A 36 -0.57 -11.70 -10.51
CA PRO A 36 -1.59 -12.75 -10.58
C PRO A 36 -1.13 -14.09 -9.98
N GLN A 37 0.17 -14.38 -10.09
CA GLN A 37 0.78 -15.61 -9.58
C GLN A 37 0.75 -15.69 -8.04
N ALA A 38 0.78 -14.54 -7.37
CA ALA A 38 0.70 -14.41 -5.92
C ALA A 38 -0.72 -14.05 -5.45
N GLY A 39 -1.68 -13.89 -6.37
CA GLY A 39 -3.01 -13.37 -6.04
C GLY A 39 -2.98 -11.95 -5.46
N ALA A 40 -1.94 -11.17 -5.79
CA ALA A 40 -1.72 -9.86 -5.19
C ALA A 40 -2.14 -8.72 -6.12
N ALA A 41 -2.61 -7.63 -5.53
CA ALA A 41 -2.82 -6.36 -6.19
C ALA A 41 -2.47 -5.22 -5.25
N GLY A 42 -1.93 -4.14 -5.77
CA GLY A 42 -1.40 -3.07 -4.94
C GLY A 42 -1.23 -1.75 -5.67
N VAL A 43 -0.65 -0.81 -4.94
CA VAL A 43 -0.23 0.49 -5.44
C VAL A 43 1.16 0.80 -4.94
N GLU A 44 1.98 1.37 -5.80
CA GLU A 44 3.28 1.94 -5.47
C GLU A 44 3.13 3.46 -5.36
N LEU A 45 3.62 4.02 -4.24
CA LEU A 45 3.51 5.43 -3.94
C LEU A 45 4.82 6.12 -4.29
N SER A 46 4.73 7.18 -5.11
CA SER A 46 5.87 8.06 -5.35
C SER A 46 6.38 8.72 -4.06
N PRO A 47 7.59 9.31 -4.03
CA PRO A 47 8.13 9.90 -2.79
C PRO A 47 7.24 11.02 -2.22
N GLY A 48 6.59 11.80 -3.10
CA GLY A 48 5.63 12.82 -2.68
C GLY A 48 4.35 12.24 -2.07
N GLU A 49 3.87 11.11 -2.58
CA GLU A 49 2.71 10.40 -2.04
C GLU A 49 3.03 9.66 -0.74
N THR A 50 4.23 9.10 -0.64
CA THR A 50 4.77 8.50 0.59
C THR A 50 4.87 9.55 1.69
N GLN A 51 5.36 10.75 1.39
CA GLN A 51 5.30 11.89 2.31
C GLN A 51 3.87 12.27 2.67
N ALA A 52 2.94 12.28 1.71
CA ALA A 52 1.54 12.56 2.01
C ALA A 52 0.92 11.50 2.92
N LEU A 53 1.24 10.22 2.72
CA LEU A 53 0.81 9.10 3.56
C LEU A 53 1.39 9.22 4.98
N ALA A 54 2.69 9.53 5.11
CA ALA A 54 3.37 9.72 6.39
C ALA A 54 2.74 10.85 7.22
N ASN A 55 2.33 11.94 6.56
CA ASN A 55 1.67 13.07 7.19
C ASN A 55 0.16 12.85 7.44
N SER A 56 -0.38 11.70 7.04
CA SER A 56 -1.79 11.36 7.20
C SER A 56 -2.04 10.59 8.51
N PRO A 57 -3.30 10.51 8.98
CA PRO A 57 -3.64 9.64 10.09
C PRO A 57 -3.65 8.14 9.72
N ILE A 58 -3.51 7.78 8.45
CA ILE A 58 -3.71 6.40 7.96
C ILE A 58 -2.74 5.41 8.61
N PRO A 59 -1.41 5.65 8.69
CA PRO A 59 -0.49 4.72 9.36
C PRO A 59 -0.91 4.41 10.81
N ALA A 60 -1.27 5.44 11.59
CA ALA A 60 -1.73 5.25 12.96
C ALA A 60 -3.07 4.48 13.06
N LEU A 61 -3.96 4.64 12.06
CA LEU A 61 -5.20 3.87 12.00
C LEU A 61 -4.93 2.39 11.66
N ILE A 62 -3.94 2.09 10.83
CA ILE A 62 -3.52 0.72 10.54
C ILE A 62 -3.00 0.04 11.80
N ASP A 63 -2.15 0.69 12.60
CA ASP A 63 -1.68 0.08 13.85
C ASP A 63 -2.79 -0.17 14.87
N ARG A 64 -3.78 0.73 14.91
CA ARG A 64 -4.83 0.70 15.92
C ARG A 64 -5.97 -0.26 15.55
N TYR A 65 -6.32 -0.34 14.28
CA TYR A 65 -7.51 -1.04 13.80
C TYR A 65 -7.20 -2.14 12.77
N GLY A 66 -5.98 -2.19 12.26
CA GLY A 66 -5.52 -3.25 11.39
C GLY A 66 -5.52 -4.59 12.13
N PRO A 67 -5.95 -5.67 11.47
CA PRO A 67 -5.76 -7.01 12.02
C PRO A 67 -4.25 -7.28 12.09
N ARG A 68 -3.69 -7.32 13.30
CA ARG A 68 -2.25 -7.44 13.54
C ARG A 68 -1.63 -8.66 12.86
N ASP A 69 -2.37 -9.75 12.79
CA ASP A 69 -1.93 -11.00 12.15
C ASP A 69 -2.07 -10.98 10.62
N MET A 70 -2.54 -9.87 10.04
CA MET A 70 -2.76 -9.67 8.61
C MET A 70 -2.04 -8.44 8.06
N VAL A 71 -1.07 -7.89 8.80
CA VAL A 71 -0.19 -6.82 8.31
C VAL A 71 1.24 -7.34 8.34
N SER A 72 1.84 -7.44 7.17
CA SER A 72 3.26 -7.76 7.00
C SER A 72 4.01 -6.53 6.54
N VAL A 73 5.23 -6.36 7.04
CA VAL A 73 6.08 -5.21 6.72
C VAL A 73 7.40 -5.76 6.22
N ASP A 74 7.83 -5.29 5.05
CA ASP A 74 9.17 -5.52 4.53
C ASP A 74 9.92 -4.20 4.54
N LEU A 75 11.02 -4.16 5.29
CA LEU A 75 11.86 -2.98 5.42
C LEU A 75 12.93 -3.02 4.34
N GLU A 76 13.36 -1.85 3.88
CA GLU A 76 14.52 -1.80 3.00
C GLU A 76 15.77 -2.29 3.76
N SER A 77 16.71 -2.86 3.02
CA SER A 77 17.87 -3.56 3.56
C SER A 77 18.80 -2.70 4.45
N ASP A 78 18.79 -1.38 4.26
CA ASP A 78 19.54 -0.40 5.05
C ASP A 78 18.68 0.40 6.05
N SER A 79 17.42 -0.02 6.26
CA SER A 79 16.54 0.55 7.28
C SER A 79 17.19 0.54 8.66
N THR A 80 16.96 1.61 9.41
CA THR A 80 17.46 1.80 10.77
C THR A 80 16.46 1.33 11.83
N LEU A 81 15.27 0.89 11.42
CA LEU A 81 14.24 0.42 12.32
C LEU A 81 14.63 -0.93 12.95
N PRO A 82 14.27 -1.15 14.23
CA PRO A 82 14.64 -2.38 14.93
C PRO A 82 13.93 -3.60 14.31
N GLN A 83 14.72 -4.57 13.86
CA GLN A 83 14.26 -5.84 13.33
C GLN A 83 15.02 -7.03 13.95
N THR A 84 14.37 -8.18 14.10
CA THR A 84 15.03 -9.44 14.50
C THR A 84 14.45 -10.60 13.72
N GLY A 85 15.26 -11.18 12.82
CA GLY A 85 14.72 -12.10 11.81
C GLY A 85 13.69 -11.38 10.95
N ASP A 86 12.54 -12.02 10.73
CA ASP A 86 11.44 -11.46 9.91
C ASP A 86 10.48 -10.55 10.72
N ALA A 87 10.81 -10.25 12.00
CA ALA A 87 9.96 -9.44 12.87
C ALA A 87 10.44 -7.99 12.92
N VAL A 88 9.56 -7.07 12.53
CA VAL A 88 9.75 -5.61 12.62
C VAL A 88 9.16 -5.10 13.95
N TYR A 89 9.96 -4.38 14.73
CA TYR A 89 9.58 -3.82 16.04
C TYR A 89 9.37 -2.30 15.98
N ALA A 90 8.69 -1.84 14.93
CA ALA A 90 8.35 -0.44 14.71
C ALA A 90 6.84 -0.27 14.51
N ASP A 91 6.33 0.91 14.82
CA ASP A 91 4.94 1.28 14.52
C ASP A 91 4.81 1.74 13.05
N MET A 92 3.62 1.62 12.48
CA MET A 92 3.38 1.98 11.07
C MET A 92 3.70 3.45 10.76
N PRO A 93 3.44 4.44 11.64
CA PRO A 93 3.94 5.80 11.47
C PRO A 93 5.46 5.89 11.32
N SER A 94 6.23 5.13 12.12
CA SER A 94 7.70 5.10 12.00
C SER A 94 8.15 4.43 10.72
N ILE A 95 7.50 3.34 10.31
CA ILE A 95 7.81 2.60 9.07
C ILE A 95 7.60 3.50 7.84
N VAL A 96 6.42 4.11 7.71
CA VAL A 96 6.12 5.00 6.58
C VAL A 96 6.93 6.31 6.70
N GLY A 97 7.17 6.77 7.92
CA GLY A 97 7.96 7.97 8.19
C GLY A 97 9.43 7.84 7.82
N GLU A 98 10.03 6.67 8.03
CA GLU A 98 11.41 6.40 7.60
C GLU A 98 11.51 6.47 6.08
N ALA A 99 10.65 5.77 5.33
CA ALA A 99 10.60 5.86 3.87
C ALA A 99 10.42 7.32 3.40
N ALA A 100 9.48 8.05 3.99
CA ALA A 100 9.25 9.46 3.65
C ALA A 100 10.44 10.39 3.96
N SER A 101 11.38 9.98 4.80
CA SER A 101 12.58 10.76 5.13
C SER A 101 13.72 10.58 4.13
N HIS A 102 13.64 9.57 3.25
CA HIS A 102 14.58 9.34 2.16
C HIS A 102 14.18 10.18 0.93
N PRO A 103 15.15 10.77 0.19
CA PRO A 103 14.86 11.63 -0.96
C PRO A 103 14.11 10.91 -2.08
N ASP A 104 14.39 9.62 -2.27
CA ASP A 104 13.76 8.74 -3.26
C ASP A 104 12.92 7.65 -2.57
N GLY A 105 12.54 7.85 -1.30
CA GLY A 105 11.86 6.86 -0.49
C GLY A 105 10.39 6.68 -0.86
N GLU A 106 10.03 5.42 -1.12
CA GLU A 106 8.71 5.01 -1.56
C GLU A 106 8.12 3.95 -0.63
N VAL A 107 6.78 3.84 -0.66
CA VAL A 107 6.04 2.77 -0.02
C VAL A 107 5.16 2.08 -1.05
N ALA A 108 5.28 0.76 -1.16
CA ALA A 108 4.33 -0.06 -1.88
C ALA A 108 3.34 -0.69 -0.90
N LEU A 109 2.05 -0.61 -1.23
CA LEU A 109 0.96 -1.24 -0.49
C LEU A 109 0.38 -2.35 -1.35
N ALA A 110 0.46 -3.60 -0.89
CA ALA A 110 -0.11 -4.75 -1.59
C ALA A 110 -1.14 -5.47 -0.73
N LEU A 111 -2.27 -5.83 -1.32
CA LEU A 111 -3.20 -6.80 -0.74
C LEU A 111 -2.88 -8.17 -1.32
N VAL A 112 -2.60 -9.12 -0.43
CA VAL A 112 -2.35 -10.54 -0.72
C VAL A 112 -3.40 -11.38 0.01
N PRO A 113 -3.55 -12.68 -0.30
CA PRO A 113 -4.52 -13.55 0.39
C PRO A 113 -4.38 -13.55 1.92
N GLU A 114 -3.16 -13.37 2.42
CA GLU A 114 -2.80 -13.36 3.84
C GLU A 114 -3.06 -12.00 4.52
N GLY A 115 -3.18 -10.90 3.77
CA GLY A 115 -3.42 -9.58 4.33
C GLY A 115 -2.84 -8.40 3.56
N LEU A 116 -2.53 -7.33 4.28
CA LEU A 116 -1.84 -6.14 3.78
C LEU A 116 -0.33 -6.33 3.93
N VAL A 117 0.41 -6.05 2.86
CA VAL A 117 1.87 -5.95 2.86
C VAL A 117 2.24 -4.48 2.63
N VAL A 118 3.12 -3.98 3.49
CA VAL A 118 3.72 -2.64 3.37
C VAL A 118 5.20 -2.85 3.08
N LEU A 119 5.67 -2.39 1.92
CA LEU A 119 7.08 -2.50 1.55
C LEU A 119 7.70 -1.10 1.48
N GLN A 120 8.87 -0.96 2.07
CA GLN A 120 9.76 0.17 1.87
C GLN A 120 10.63 -0.05 0.63
N VAL A 121 10.91 1.01 -0.14
CA VAL A 121 11.74 0.94 -1.36
C VAL A 121 12.55 2.24 -1.50
N TRP A 122 13.88 2.16 -1.70
CA TRP A 122 14.75 3.25 -2.18
C TRP A 122 16.13 2.81 -2.68
#